data_AF-A0AAD1V3C5-F1
#
_entry.id   AF-A0AAD1V3C5-F1
#
_cell.length_a   1.000
_cell.length_b   1.000
_cell.length_c   1.000
_cell.angle_alpha   90.00
_cell.angle_beta   90.00
_cell.angle_gamma   90.00
#
_symmetry.space_group_name_H-M   'P 1'
#
loop_
_entity.id
_entity.type
_entity.pdbx_description
1 polymer ?
#
loop_
_entity_poly.entity_id
_entity_poly.type
_entity_poly.pdbx_seq_one_letter_code
_entity_poly.pdbx_strand_id
1 'polypeptide(L)'
;MAYITQRRRSVRNSTVPNRSLRRSPVRVGTRTPHRLAKLNYPRIIFLIALLLTVNWTVGALSKLLFPPAKPQPQTQNITISAPAATETDKTVVYNIKTPPNLAPNQDLQTIIDGAVDIAKNQGLPTESLSITLIDVSKSATHNIAGYNNTKLRFPASVAKLFWMVQFFGYAEKGYIPKESPFYTDLSQMLRISDNDSASRIVDAITKTESGEKLDKSELDKWVEKRSQVNQFFEKSGYTGINLTTKNYPITGIGEEPTGRDLQLRENPAYSKGNFVTTDQTARLMYEIYTKQAISPLASTKMAYLLTRDLNPKAWKNIDYNSVAGFLGESLPPDIYYASKVGYTSRSRQEVAFVRTLNDKAIYVLAVFGDDPAYSKNEQVFPKISRYIFDSLNQTPLKSTSEKITQFNQLSFPMVGTNN
;
A
#
# COMPACT_ATOMS: atom_id res chain seq x y z
N MET A 1 -15.61 14.49 -39.70
CA MET A 1 -16.17 15.80 -39.30
C MET A 1 -16.20 15.87 -37.79
N ALA A 2 -15.64 16.95 -37.24
CA ALA A 2 -15.84 17.54 -35.89
C ALA A 2 -14.48 17.95 -35.27
N TYR A 3 -14.01 19.12 -35.71
CA TYR A 3 -13.02 19.96 -35.04
C TYR A 3 -13.65 20.52 -33.76
N ILE A 4 -12.96 20.47 -32.61
CA ILE A 4 -13.20 21.42 -31.51
C ILE A 4 -11.86 21.92 -30.95
N THR A 5 -11.85 23.24 -30.81
CA THR A 5 -10.76 24.21 -30.77
C THR A 5 -10.19 24.44 -29.37
N GLN A 6 -8.87 24.57 -29.28
CA GLN A 6 -8.18 25.15 -28.13
C GLN A 6 -8.50 26.65 -28.01
N ARG A 7 -9.01 27.09 -26.86
CA ARG A 7 -9.10 28.52 -26.53
C ARG A 7 -7.84 28.99 -25.79
N ARG A 8 -7.01 29.78 -26.49
CA ARG A 8 -6.02 30.67 -25.89
C ARG A 8 -6.75 31.82 -25.17
N ARG A 9 -6.43 32.07 -23.89
CA ARG A 9 -6.84 33.30 -23.19
C ARG A 9 -5.83 34.40 -23.47
N SER A 10 -6.32 35.54 -23.93
CA SER A 10 -5.57 36.75 -24.25
C SER A 10 -5.20 37.53 -22.98
N VAL A 11 -3.98 38.08 -23.00
CA VAL A 11 -3.48 39.04 -22.03
C VAL A 11 -4.11 40.40 -22.35
N ARG A 12 -4.76 41.02 -21.36
CA ARG A 12 -5.28 42.39 -21.45
C ARG A 12 -4.46 43.28 -20.53
N ASN A 13 -3.72 44.21 -21.15
CA ASN A 13 -3.01 45.29 -20.47
C ASN A 13 -4.02 46.29 -19.89
N SER A 14 -3.96 46.56 -18.59
CA SER A 14 -4.63 47.71 -17.97
C SER A 14 -3.58 48.67 -17.39
N THR A 15 -3.55 49.86 -17.96
CA THR A 15 -2.81 51.05 -17.53
C THR A 15 -3.38 51.60 -16.23
N VAL A 16 -2.52 51.91 -15.26
CA VAL A 16 -2.86 52.57 -13.98
C VAL A 16 -2.29 53.99 -13.99
N PRO A 17 -3.02 55.02 -13.53
CA PRO A 17 -2.49 56.37 -13.46
C PRO A 17 -1.62 56.61 -12.23
N ASN A 18 -0.61 57.46 -12.46
CA ASN A 18 0.44 57.89 -11.55
C ASN A 18 -0.13 58.74 -10.40
N ARG A 19 0.08 58.34 -9.14
CA ARG A 19 -0.18 59.19 -7.96
C ARG A 19 1.03 59.15 -7.02
N SER A 20 1.56 60.33 -6.77
CA SER A 20 2.75 60.63 -5.97
C SER A 20 2.60 60.19 -4.51
N LEU A 21 3.61 59.47 -3.99
CA LEU A 21 3.73 59.14 -2.58
C LEU A 21 4.94 59.86 -1.97
N ARG A 22 4.61 60.89 -1.19
CA ARG A 22 5.48 61.57 -0.22
C ARG A 22 5.85 60.54 0.87
N ARG A 23 7.14 60.24 1.03
CA ARG A 23 7.65 59.32 2.06
C ARG A 23 7.59 59.99 3.43
N SER A 24 6.85 59.38 4.36
CA SER A 24 7.01 59.59 5.81
C SER A 24 7.85 58.46 6.40
N PRO A 25 8.71 58.71 7.42
CA PRO A 25 9.63 57.72 7.93
C PRO A 25 8.91 56.62 8.73
N VAL A 26 9.26 55.37 8.43
CA VAL A 26 8.83 54.16 9.16
C VAL A 26 9.54 54.13 10.51
N ARG A 27 8.78 54.08 11.61
CA ARG A 27 9.31 53.73 12.94
C ARG A 27 9.69 52.24 12.94
N VAL A 28 10.98 51.97 13.14
CA VAL A 28 11.52 50.62 13.38
C VAL A 28 11.14 50.21 14.81
N GLY A 29 10.21 49.29 14.95
CA GLY A 29 9.95 48.61 16.21
C GLY A 29 11.07 47.62 16.50
N THR A 30 11.81 47.85 17.58
CA THR A 30 12.81 46.93 18.12
C THR A 30 12.10 45.69 18.67
N ARG A 31 12.24 44.54 17.99
CA ARG A 31 11.89 43.23 18.55
C ARG A 31 12.92 42.88 19.62
N THR A 32 12.45 42.70 20.85
CA THR A 32 13.18 42.02 21.92
C THR A 32 13.44 40.56 21.53
N PRO A 33 14.65 40.02 21.74
CA PRO A 33 14.92 38.61 21.46
C PRO A 33 14.22 37.74 22.51
N HIS A 34 13.37 36.82 22.06
CA HIS A 34 12.86 35.74 22.89
C HIS A 34 14.02 34.88 23.39
N ARG A 35 14.14 34.73 24.71
CA ARG A 35 15.07 33.80 25.37
C ARG A 35 14.78 32.37 24.87
N LEU A 36 15.76 31.77 24.20
CA LEU A 36 15.83 30.31 24.07
C LEU A 36 15.87 29.70 25.47
N ALA A 37 15.03 28.69 25.72
CA ALA A 37 15.10 27.89 26.93
C ALA A 37 16.49 27.24 27.01
N LYS A 38 17.28 27.61 28.01
CA LYS A 38 18.55 26.94 28.35
C LYS A 38 18.22 25.50 28.71
N LEU A 39 18.57 24.55 27.86
CA LEU A 39 18.65 23.14 28.25
C LEU A 39 19.67 22.98 29.38
N ASN A 40 19.26 22.31 30.46
CA ASN A 40 20.15 21.98 31.58
C ASN A 40 21.11 20.85 31.17
N TYR A 41 22.26 21.25 30.60
CA TYR A 41 23.34 20.35 30.19
C TYR A 41 24.01 19.48 31.30
N PRO A 42 23.99 19.77 32.62
CA PRO A 42 24.69 18.90 33.57
C PRO A 42 24.02 17.53 33.78
N ARG A 43 22.71 17.38 33.52
CA ARG A 43 22.01 16.08 33.65
C ARG A 43 22.19 15.18 32.43
N ILE A 44 22.39 15.76 31.25
CA ILE A 44 22.61 15.02 29.99
C ILE A 44 24.05 14.47 29.92
N ILE A 45 25.03 15.27 30.37
CA ILE A 45 26.43 14.83 30.44
C ILE A 45 26.61 13.72 31.49
N PHE A 46 25.88 13.77 32.61
CA PHE A 46 25.90 12.71 33.63
C PHE A 46 25.30 11.38 33.14
N LEU A 47 24.24 11.42 32.32
CA LEU A 47 23.62 10.23 31.71
C LEU A 47 24.52 9.58 30.64
N ILE A 48 25.25 10.37 29.86
CA ILE A 48 26.22 9.86 28.87
C ILE A 48 27.44 9.25 29.57
N ALA A 49 27.91 9.83 30.69
CA ALA A 49 29.00 9.26 31.49
C ALA A 49 28.59 7.97 32.22
N LEU A 50 27.33 7.83 32.64
CA LEU A 50 26.80 6.59 33.23
C LEU A 50 26.71 5.45 32.20
N LEU A 51 26.37 5.75 30.94
CA LEU A 51 26.32 4.76 29.84
C LEU A 51 27.71 4.30 29.40
N LEU A 52 28.75 5.12 29.56
CA LEU A 52 30.15 4.75 29.24
C LEU A 52 30.84 3.96 30.35
N THR A 53 30.33 3.98 31.59
CA THR A 53 30.93 3.25 32.74
C THR A 53 30.33 1.87 32.96
N VAL A 54 29.15 1.56 32.41
CA VAL A 54 28.54 0.21 32.47
C VAL A 54 29.17 -0.76 31.46
N ASN A 55 29.92 -0.27 30.48
CA ASN A 55 30.63 -1.11 29.49
C ASN A 55 32.02 -1.62 29.95
N TRP A 56 32.38 -1.46 31.23
CA TRP A 56 33.64 -1.99 31.76
C TRP A 56 33.49 -2.99 32.92
N THR A 57 32.29 -3.16 33.49
CA THR A 57 32.06 -4.13 34.60
C THR A 57 31.44 -5.46 34.16
N VAL A 58 30.90 -5.56 32.93
CA VAL A 58 30.33 -6.81 32.40
C VAL A 58 31.39 -7.73 31.76
N GLY A 59 32.55 -7.19 31.36
CA GLY A 59 33.64 -7.95 30.73
C GLY A 59 34.45 -8.85 31.67
N ALA A 60 34.36 -8.63 32.99
CA ALA A 60 35.08 -9.43 33.98
C ALA A 60 34.30 -10.67 34.43
N LEU A 61 32.96 -10.64 34.41
CA LEU A 61 32.13 -11.80 34.78
C LEU A 61 32.00 -12.85 33.67
N SER A 62 32.16 -12.48 32.40
CA SER A 62 32.07 -13.41 31.27
C SER A 62 33.26 -14.38 31.15
N LYS A 63 34.42 -14.04 31.73
CA LYS A 63 35.62 -14.90 31.72
C LYS A 63 35.61 -16.01 32.78
N LEU A 64 34.71 -15.97 33.77
CA LEU A 64 34.56 -17.04 34.76
C LEU A 64 33.54 -18.12 34.35
N LEU A 65 32.64 -17.83 33.41
CA LEU A 65 31.56 -18.75 33.00
C LEU A 65 31.83 -19.46 31.66
N PHE A 66 32.89 -19.08 30.93
CA PHE A 66 33.25 -19.66 29.64
C PHE A 66 34.78 -19.92 29.57
N PRO A 67 35.27 -21.14 29.86
CA PRO A 67 36.68 -21.46 29.64
C PRO A 67 37.03 -21.40 28.14
N PRO A 68 38.28 -21.07 27.78
CA PRO A 68 38.68 -20.91 26.39
C PRO A 68 38.53 -22.22 25.61
N ALA A 69 37.98 -22.11 24.41
CA ALA A 69 37.80 -23.23 23.49
C ALA A 69 39.14 -23.92 23.17
N LYS A 70 39.11 -25.26 23.07
CA LYS A 70 40.24 -26.08 22.61
C LYS A 70 40.71 -25.62 21.21
N PRO A 71 42.01 -25.75 20.88
CA PRO A 71 42.57 -25.29 19.62
C PRO A 71 41.88 -25.95 18.42
N GLN A 72 41.47 -25.13 17.44
CA GLN A 72 40.86 -25.57 16.19
C GLN A 72 41.87 -26.32 15.31
N PRO A 73 41.44 -27.36 14.57
CA PRO A 73 42.25 -27.96 13.51
C PRO A 73 42.49 -26.94 12.38
N GLN A 74 43.70 -26.99 11.81
CA GLN A 74 44.14 -26.16 10.70
C GLN A 74 43.20 -26.25 9.49
N THR A 75 42.69 -25.10 9.04
CA THR A 75 41.88 -24.97 7.83
C THR A 75 42.78 -25.17 6.61
N GLN A 76 42.64 -26.30 5.93
CA GLN A 76 43.08 -26.44 4.54
C GLN A 76 42.18 -25.56 3.66
N ASN A 77 42.79 -24.70 2.84
CA ASN A 77 42.09 -23.96 1.80
C ASN A 77 41.64 -24.93 0.70
N ILE A 78 40.45 -25.51 0.87
CA ILE A 78 39.75 -26.19 -0.22
C ILE A 78 39.01 -25.10 -0.99
N THR A 79 39.45 -24.81 -2.21
CA THR A 79 38.65 -24.06 -3.18
C THR A 79 37.41 -24.90 -3.49
N ILE A 80 36.31 -24.60 -2.82
CA ILE A 80 35.01 -25.16 -3.17
C ILE A 80 34.57 -24.44 -4.44
N SER A 81 34.85 -25.04 -5.59
CA SER A 81 34.15 -24.71 -6.82
C SER A 81 32.65 -24.85 -6.55
N ALA A 82 31.91 -23.74 -6.68
CA ALA A 82 30.46 -23.76 -6.61
C ALA A 82 29.95 -24.83 -7.59
N PRO A 83 29.05 -25.74 -7.17
CA PRO A 83 28.48 -26.69 -8.09
C PRO A 83 27.77 -25.92 -9.20
N ALA A 84 28.16 -26.18 -10.45
CA ALA A 84 27.48 -25.67 -11.63
C ALA A 84 25.99 -26.05 -11.52
N ALA A 85 25.14 -25.04 -11.33
CA ALA A 85 23.71 -25.22 -11.17
C ALA A 85 23.12 -25.79 -12.47
N THR A 86 22.87 -27.09 -12.48
CA THR A 86 22.11 -27.82 -13.49
C THR A 86 20.81 -27.06 -13.81
N GLU A 87 20.56 -26.85 -15.10
CA GLU A 87 19.60 -25.88 -15.65
C GLU A 87 18.12 -26.27 -15.56
N THR A 88 17.75 -27.28 -14.79
CA THR A 88 16.39 -27.82 -14.80
C THR A 88 15.77 -27.79 -13.42
N ASP A 89 15.36 -26.58 -12.95
CA ASP A 89 14.24 -26.26 -12.02
C ASP A 89 14.43 -24.85 -11.36
N LYS A 90 14.65 -23.80 -12.16
CA LYS A 90 15.17 -22.49 -11.70
C LYS A 90 14.14 -21.36 -11.50
N THR A 91 12.83 -21.63 -11.48
CA THR A 91 11.83 -20.58 -11.25
C THR A 91 11.58 -20.42 -9.76
N VAL A 92 11.97 -19.27 -9.18
CA VAL A 92 11.58 -18.94 -7.81
C VAL A 92 10.07 -18.83 -7.76
N VAL A 93 9.45 -19.56 -6.83
CA VAL A 93 8.01 -19.51 -6.57
C VAL A 93 7.76 -18.86 -5.22
N TYR A 94 6.59 -18.25 -5.08
CA TYR A 94 6.10 -17.77 -3.80
C TYR A 94 6.01 -18.94 -2.80
N ASN A 95 6.32 -18.67 -1.54
CA ASN A 95 6.59 -19.71 -0.55
C ASN A 95 5.31 -20.41 -0.03
N ILE A 96 4.15 -19.77 -0.18
CA ILE A 96 2.88 -20.25 0.39
C ILE A 96 2.12 -21.11 -0.63
N LYS A 97 2.35 -22.42 -0.58
CA LYS A 97 1.74 -23.39 -1.50
C LYS A 97 0.25 -23.63 -1.26
N THR A 98 -0.17 -23.55 0.00
CA THR A 98 -1.56 -23.75 0.40
C THR A 98 -2.12 -22.41 0.88
N PRO A 99 -3.19 -21.89 0.25
CA PRO A 99 -3.84 -20.67 0.72
C PRO A 99 -4.23 -20.78 2.21
N PRO A 100 -4.26 -19.66 2.94
CA PRO A 100 -4.67 -19.67 4.34
C PRO A 100 -6.11 -20.19 4.48
N ASN A 101 -6.35 -21.02 5.50
CA ASN A 101 -7.68 -21.50 5.82
C ASN A 101 -8.45 -20.41 6.59
N LEU A 102 -9.17 -19.56 5.84
CA LEU A 102 -10.02 -18.50 6.38
C LEU A 102 -11.48 -18.97 6.37
N ALA A 103 -12.15 -18.92 7.51
CA ALA A 103 -13.52 -19.40 7.65
C ALA A 103 -14.52 -18.34 7.13
N PRO A 104 -15.47 -18.69 6.24
CA PRO A 104 -16.58 -17.80 5.93
C PRO A 104 -17.38 -17.45 7.20
N ASN A 105 -17.83 -16.20 7.31
CA ASN A 105 -18.55 -15.74 8.49
C ASN A 105 -19.75 -14.85 8.11
N GLN A 106 -20.93 -15.20 8.63
CA GLN A 106 -22.18 -14.52 8.28
C GLN A 106 -22.27 -13.09 8.85
N ASP A 107 -21.74 -12.85 10.05
CA ASP A 107 -21.73 -11.51 10.64
C ASP A 107 -20.82 -10.57 9.83
N LEU A 108 -19.65 -11.06 9.41
CA LEU A 108 -18.79 -10.33 8.48
C LEU A 108 -19.47 -10.09 7.14
N GLN A 109 -20.26 -11.05 6.63
CA GLN A 109 -21.02 -10.84 5.41
C GLN A 109 -22.04 -9.71 5.56
N THR A 110 -22.75 -9.62 6.69
CA THR A 110 -23.66 -8.49 6.98
C THR A 110 -22.93 -7.16 7.01
N ILE A 111 -21.69 -7.12 7.53
CA ILE A 111 -20.84 -5.92 7.47
C ILE A 111 -20.47 -5.61 6.00
N ILE A 112 -20.08 -6.60 5.21
CA ILE A 112 -19.78 -6.38 3.79
C ILE A 112 -21.00 -5.83 3.04
N ASP A 113 -22.20 -6.36 3.28
CA ASP A 113 -23.43 -5.91 2.64
C ASP A 113 -23.73 -4.44 2.97
N GLY A 114 -23.56 -4.03 4.24
CA GLY A 114 -23.67 -2.63 4.65
C GLY A 114 -22.62 -1.72 4.00
N ALA A 115 -21.39 -2.22 3.77
CA ALA A 115 -20.38 -1.48 3.02
C ALA A 115 -20.75 -1.29 1.53
N VAL A 116 -21.42 -2.28 0.92
CA VAL A 116 -21.95 -2.17 -0.44
C VAL A 116 -23.08 -1.14 -0.50
N ASP A 117 -23.95 -1.10 0.50
CA ASP A 117 -25.02 -0.10 0.60
C ASP A 117 -24.48 1.33 0.69
N ILE A 118 -23.33 1.56 1.31
CA ILE A 118 -22.66 2.88 1.32
C ILE A 118 -22.31 3.35 -0.09
N ALA A 119 -21.86 2.44 -0.96
CA ALA A 119 -21.57 2.77 -2.35
C ALA A 119 -22.88 3.01 -3.13
N LYS A 120 -23.85 2.11 -2.97
CA LYS A 120 -25.17 2.19 -3.61
C LYS A 120 -25.91 3.49 -3.27
N ASN A 121 -25.94 3.88 -2.00
CA ASN A 121 -26.60 5.10 -1.52
C ASN A 121 -25.92 6.39 -2.01
N GLN A 122 -24.67 6.29 -2.48
CA GLN A 122 -23.97 7.39 -3.13
C GLN A 122 -24.10 7.35 -4.67
N GLY A 123 -24.99 6.49 -5.19
CA GLY A 123 -25.25 6.34 -6.63
C GLY A 123 -24.08 5.71 -7.39
N LEU A 124 -23.19 4.96 -6.72
CA LEU A 124 -22.03 4.34 -7.34
C LEU A 124 -22.37 2.95 -7.90
N PRO A 125 -21.79 2.56 -9.04
CA PRO A 125 -22.04 1.26 -9.67
C PRO A 125 -21.47 0.12 -8.82
N THR A 126 -22.34 -0.70 -8.23
CA THR A 126 -21.92 -1.80 -7.36
C THR A 126 -21.38 -3.00 -8.15
N GLU A 127 -21.72 -3.13 -9.42
CA GLU A 127 -21.17 -4.12 -10.35
C GLU A 127 -19.68 -3.93 -10.60
N SER A 128 -19.16 -2.72 -10.41
CA SER A 128 -17.74 -2.36 -10.52
C SER A 128 -17.02 -2.32 -9.16
N LEU A 129 -17.75 -2.57 -8.07
CA LEU A 129 -17.21 -2.67 -6.72
C LEU A 129 -16.78 -4.11 -6.43
N SER A 130 -15.69 -4.27 -5.71
CA SER A 130 -15.25 -5.53 -5.11
C SER A 130 -14.68 -5.25 -3.73
N ILE A 131 -15.04 -6.05 -2.73
CA ILE A 131 -14.61 -5.86 -1.34
C ILE A 131 -14.23 -7.22 -0.77
N THR A 132 -13.10 -7.30 -0.08
CA THR A 132 -12.74 -8.45 0.77
C THR A 132 -12.39 -7.93 2.17
N LEU A 133 -12.96 -8.55 3.20
CA LEU A 133 -12.65 -8.29 4.60
C LEU A 133 -12.17 -9.59 5.26
N ILE A 134 -10.98 -9.55 5.87
CA ILE A 134 -10.43 -10.63 6.68
C ILE A 134 -10.31 -10.14 8.13
N ASP A 135 -11.07 -10.72 9.04
CA ASP A 135 -10.96 -10.47 10.49
C ASP A 135 -9.99 -11.47 11.12
N VAL A 136 -8.96 -10.95 11.77
CA VAL A 136 -7.91 -11.72 12.45
C VAL A 136 -7.84 -11.42 13.95
N SER A 137 -8.88 -10.79 14.50
CA SER A 137 -8.94 -10.40 15.91
C SER A 137 -8.93 -11.60 16.86
N LYS A 138 -9.38 -12.78 16.39
CA LYS A 138 -9.39 -14.04 17.16
C LYS A 138 -8.31 -14.99 16.66
N SER A 139 -7.36 -15.36 17.52
CA SER A 139 -6.23 -16.23 17.16
C SER A 139 -6.62 -17.67 16.77
N ALA A 140 -7.75 -18.18 17.27
CA ALA A 140 -8.19 -19.54 17.01
C ALA A 140 -8.81 -19.72 15.61
N THR A 141 -9.39 -18.67 15.04
CA THR A 141 -10.07 -18.71 13.74
C THR A 141 -10.08 -17.33 13.13
N HIS A 142 -9.47 -17.20 11.95
CA HIS A 142 -9.57 -16.00 11.13
C HIS A 142 -10.75 -16.15 10.16
N ASN A 143 -11.53 -15.09 10.03
CA ASN A 143 -12.77 -15.10 9.26
C ASN A 143 -12.65 -14.24 8.00
N ILE A 144 -13.39 -14.59 6.95
CA ILE A 144 -13.43 -13.84 5.70
C ILE A 144 -14.86 -13.65 5.21
N ALA A 145 -15.13 -12.49 4.60
CA ALA A 145 -16.32 -12.23 3.80
C ALA A 145 -15.97 -11.31 2.63
N GLY A 146 -16.83 -11.25 1.61
CA GLY A 146 -16.57 -10.42 0.46
C GLY A 146 -17.76 -10.20 -0.46
N TYR A 147 -17.63 -9.20 -1.33
CA TYR A 147 -18.61 -8.85 -2.35
C TYR A 147 -17.88 -8.71 -3.68
N ASN A 148 -18.31 -9.44 -4.73
CA ASN A 148 -17.62 -9.51 -6.02
C ASN A 148 -16.11 -9.82 -5.89
N ASN A 149 -15.70 -10.44 -4.79
CA ASN A 149 -14.33 -10.49 -4.29
C ASN A 149 -13.37 -11.35 -5.12
N THR A 150 -13.93 -12.26 -5.91
CA THR A 150 -13.21 -13.14 -6.85
C THR A 150 -13.17 -12.58 -8.28
N LYS A 151 -13.79 -11.43 -8.56
CA LYS A 151 -13.73 -10.79 -9.89
C LYS A 151 -12.37 -10.14 -10.09
N LEU A 152 -11.71 -10.46 -11.21
CA LEU A 152 -10.48 -9.79 -11.64
C LEU A 152 -10.78 -8.34 -12.00
N ARG A 153 -10.04 -7.41 -11.40
CA ARG A 153 -10.15 -5.96 -11.60
C ARG A 153 -8.80 -5.34 -11.90
N PHE A 154 -8.80 -4.20 -12.56
CA PHE A 154 -7.58 -3.43 -12.76
C PHE A 154 -7.09 -2.86 -11.41
N PRO A 155 -5.90 -3.23 -10.89
CA PRO A 155 -5.46 -2.86 -9.55
C PRO A 155 -4.79 -1.49 -9.46
N ALA A 156 -4.57 -0.81 -10.59
CA ALA A 156 -3.73 0.39 -10.64
C ALA A 156 -2.38 0.15 -9.92
N SER A 157 -2.05 1.03 -8.96
CA SER A 157 -0.80 0.93 -8.19
C SER A 157 -0.82 -0.09 -7.05
N VAL A 158 -1.92 -0.81 -6.81
CA VAL A 158 -1.91 -1.96 -5.87
C VAL A 158 -1.01 -3.09 -6.41
N ALA A 159 -0.75 -3.16 -7.72
CA ALA A 159 0.22 -4.07 -8.33
C ALA A 159 1.62 -4.00 -7.68
N LYS A 160 2.03 -2.82 -7.19
CA LYS A 160 3.32 -2.60 -6.52
C LYS A 160 3.47 -3.40 -5.22
N LEU A 161 2.37 -3.79 -4.58
CA LEU A 161 2.38 -4.71 -3.43
C LEU A 161 2.97 -6.06 -3.85
N PHE A 162 2.50 -6.61 -4.97
CA PHE A 162 2.94 -7.90 -5.48
C PHE A 162 4.40 -7.86 -5.95
N TRP A 163 4.80 -6.80 -6.67
CA TRP A 163 6.20 -6.62 -7.09
C TRP A 163 7.15 -6.51 -5.90
N MET A 164 6.75 -5.86 -4.80
CA MET A 164 7.53 -5.83 -3.56
C MET A 164 7.70 -7.23 -2.98
N VAL A 165 6.64 -8.03 -2.88
CA VAL A 165 6.73 -9.39 -2.33
C VAL A 165 7.68 -10.25 -3.16
N GLN A 166 7.57 -10.21 -4.49
CA GLN A 166 8.48 -10.95 -5.37
C GLN A 166 9.93 -10.46 -5.23
N PHE A 167 10.15 -9.14 -5.13
CA PHE A 167 11.48 -8.57 -4.90
C PHE A 167 12.14 -9.17 -3.67
N PHE A 168 11.45 -9.21 -2.53
CA PHE A 168 11.99 -9.80 -1.31
C PHE A 168 12.18 -11.31 -1.44
N GLY A 169 11.29 -12.03 -2.13
CA GLY A 169 11.47 -13.43 -2.45
C GLY A 169 12.74 -13.71 -3.26
N TYR A 170 13.01 -12.89 -4.27
CA TYR A 170 14.21 -13.00 -5.11
C TYR A 170 15.48 -12.60 -4.38
N ALA A 171 15.41 -11.58 -3.52
CA ALA A 171 16.53 -11.16 -2.68
C ALA A 171 16.94 -12.28 -1.70
N GLU A 172 15.97 -12.89 -1.02
CA GLU A 172 16.24 -13.96 -0.05
C GLU A 172 16.80 -15.23 -0.72
N LYS A 173 16.42 -15.49 -1.96
CA LYS A 173 16.97 -16.59 -2.77
C LYS A 173 18.28 -16.24 -3.50
N GLY A 174 18.80 -15.03 -3.33
CA GLY A 174 20.08 -14.60 -3.92
C GLY A 174 20.02 -14.18 -5.40
N TYR A 175 18.84 -14.12 -6.02
CA TYR A 175 18.65 -13.64 -7.40
C TYR A 175 18.77 -12.11 -7.50
N ILE A 176 18.56 -11.42 -6.38
CA ILE A 176 18.91 -10.02 -6.18
C ILE A 176 19.99 -10.00 -5.09
N PRO A 177 21.28 -9.88 -5.46
CA PRO A 177 22.39 -10.10 -4.52
C PRO A 177 22.41 -9.18 -3.31
N LYS A 178 21.90 -7.95 -3.45
CA LYS A 178 21.83 -6.95 -2.38
C LYS A 178 20.54 -6.13 -2.49
N GLU A 179 19.86 -5.95 -1.37
CA GLU A 179 18.68 -5.08 -1.27
C GLU A 179 19.06 -3.58 -1.24
N SER A 180 20.24 -3.24 -0.73
CA SER A 180 20.62 -1.87 -0.41
C SER A 180 20.52 -0.86 -1.58
N PRO A 181 20.84 -1.21 -2.85
CA PRO A 181 20.68 -0.27 -3.96
C PRO A 181 19.22 0.11 -4.22
N PHE A 182 18.27 -0.73 -3.81
CA PHE A 182 16.84 -0.57 -4.06
C PHE A 182 16.09 0.06 -2.89
N TYR A 183 16.76 0.44 -1.80
CA TYR A 183 16.10 0.99 -0.62
C TYR A 183 15.23 2.22 -0.95
N THR A 184 15.79 3.16 -1.72
CA THR A 184 15.06 4.36 -2.16
C THR A 184 13.90 3.98 -3.07
N ASP A 185 14.11 3.09 -4.02
CA ASP A 185 13.06 2.68 -4.97
C ASP A 185 11.89 1.97 -4.25
N LEU A 186 12.19 1.03 -3.34
CA LEU A 186 11.16 0.39 -2.52
C LEU A 186 10.40 1.43 -1.67
N SER A 187 11.11 2.34 -1.01
CA SER A 187 10.48 3.38 -0.21
C SER A 187 9.56 4.28 -1.04
N GLN A 188 10.03 4.79 -2.18
CA GLN A 188 9.23 5.67 -3.03
C GLN A 188 8.06 4.94 -3.70
N MET A 189 8.29 3.71 -4.19
CA MET A 189 7.25 2.86 -4.78
C MET A 189 6.11 2.57 -3.79
N LEU A 190 6.41 2.30 -2.52
CA LEU A 190 5.38 1.94 -1.54
C LEU A 190 4.75 3.17 -0.86
N ARG A 191 5.54 4.20 -0.52
CA ARG A 191 5.08 5.34 0.31
C ARG A 191 4.35 6.42 -0.48
N ILE A 192 4.89 6.80 -1.63
CA ILE A 192 4.30 7.84 -2.50
C ILE A 192 3.85 7.29 -3.86
N SER A 193 3.88 5.96 -4.01
CA SER A 193 3.42 5.28 -5.22
C SER A 193 4.18 5.66 -6.49
N ASP A 194 5.47 6.00 -6.38
CA ASP A 194 6.30 6.44 -7.50
C ASP A 194 6.42 5.37 -8.60
N ASN A 195 6.16 5.76 -9.85
CA ASN A 195 6.16 4.85 -10.99
C ASN A 195 7.56 4.59 -11.53
N ASP A 196 8.47 5.55 -11.46
CA ASP A 196 9.86 5.38 -11.90
C ASP A 196 10.58 4.34 -11.03
N SER A 197 10.39 4.44 -9.71
CA SER A 197 10.88 3.45 -8.75
C SER A 197 10.26 2.09 -8.97
N ALA A 198 8.94 2.02 -9.21
CA ALA A 198 8.28 0.77 -9.53
C ALA A 198 8.81 0.14 -10.81
N SER A 199 9.04 0.94 -11.85
CA SER A 199 9.63 0.51 -13.12
C SER A 199 10.99 -0.16 -12.88
N ARG A 200 11.88 0.46 -12.09
CA ARG A 200 13.19 -0.11 -11.73
C ARG A 200 13.08 -1.40 -10.90
N ILE A 201 12.11 -1.50 -9.99
CA ILE A 201 11.85 -2.74 -9.23
C ILE A 201 11.39 -3.86 -10.17
N VAL A 202 10.45 -3.59 -11.09
CA VAL A 202 10.02 -4.58 -12.08
C VAL A 202 11.22 -5.01 -12.93
N ASP A 203 12.07 -4.08 -13.38
CA ASP A 203 13.26 -4.42 -14.17
C ASP A 203 14.25 -5.29 -13.38
N ALA A 204 14.40 -5.04 -12.08
CA ALA A 204 15.26 -5.83 -11.21
C ALA A 204 14.78 -7.27 -11.00
N ILE A 205 13.47 -7.47 -10.83
CA ILE A 205 12.87 -8.81 -10.62
C ILE A 205 12.76 -9.59 -11.92
N THR A 206 12.50 -8.96 -13.06
CA THR A 206 12.31 -9.67 -14.34
C THR A 206 13.55 -9.70 -15.23
N LYS A 207 14.58 -8.89 -14.93
CA LYS A 207 15.78 -8.71 -15.79
C LYS A 207 15.41 -8.28 -17.21
N THR A 208 14.48 -7.33 -17.31
CA THR A 208 14.00 -6.76 -18.57
C THR A 208 13.82 -5.27 -18.38
N GLU A 209 14.27 -4.44 -19.33
CA GLU A 209 14.08 -2.99 -19.29
C GLU A 209 13.10 -2.54 -20.38
N SER A 210 12.48 -1.38 -20.17
CA SER A 210 11.74 -0.67 -21.22
C SER A 210 12.69 -0.18 -22.32
N GLY A 211 12.18 0.09 -23.52
CA GLY A 211 13.01 0.61 -24.61
C GLY A 211 12.44 0.36 -26.00
N GLU A 212 13.30 0.49 -27.02
CA GLU A 212 12.93 0.31 -28.43
C GLU A 212 12.26 -1.03 -28.72
N LYS A 213 11.52 -1.06 -29.83
CA LYS A 213 10.87 -2.28 -30.31
C LYS A 213 11.89 -3.39 -30.52
N LEU A 214 11.52 -4.60 -30.16
CA LEU A 214 12.32 -5.80 -30.38
C LEU A 214 11.79 -6.55 -31.60
N ASP A 215 12.66 -7.33 -32.24
CA ASP A 215 12.20 -8.34 -33.20
C ASP A 215 11.38 -9.42 -32.48
N LYS A 216 10.70 -10.28 -33.24
CA LYS A 216 9.80 -11.27 -32.67
C LYS A 216 10.52 -12.24 -31.70
N SER A 217 11.71 -12.72 -32.04
CA SER A 217 12.40 -13.72 -31.21
C SER A 217 12.92 -13.11 -29.91
N GLU A 218 13.42 -11.89 -29.96
CA GLU A 218 13.85 -11.14 -28.79
C GLU A 218 12.65 -10.73 -27.91
N LEU A 219 11.56 -10.29 -28.54
CA LEU A 219 10.32 -9.95 -27.83
C LEU A 219 9.77 -11.15 -27.08
N ASP A 220 9.71 -12.33 -27.69
CA ASP A 220 9.18 -13.54 -27.05
C ASP A 220 9.97 -13.88 -25.76
N LYS A 221 11.32 -13.81 -25.81
CA LYS A 221 12.19 -14.00 -24.63
C LYS A 221 12.00 -12.90 -23.58
N TRP A 222 11.83 -11.66 -24.01
CA TRP A 222 11.59 -10.53 -23.11
C TRP A 222 10.23 -10.67 -22.41
N VAL A 223 9.19 -11.07 -23.14
CA VAL A 223 7.83 -11.30 -22.61
C VAL A 223 7.84 -12.47 -21.63
N GLU A 224 8.54 -13.56 -21.94
CA GLU A 224 8.71 -14.69 -21.03
C GLU A 224 9.29 -14.25 -19.68
N LYS A 225 10.38 -13.48 -19.72
CA LYS A 225 10.99 -12.91 -18.52
C LYS A 225 10.04 -11.99 -17.76
N ARG A 226 9.31 -11.11 -18.46
CA ARG A 226 8.33 -10.21 -17.83
C ARG A 226 7.18 -10.99 -17.18
N SER A 227 6.75 -12.10 -17.79
CA SER A 227 5.68 -12.96 -17.28
C SER A 227 6.03 -13.72 -16.00
N GLN A 228 7.32 -13.77 -15.63
CA GLN A 228 7.77 -14.41 -14.38
C GLN A 228 7.12 -13.80 -13.13
N VAL A 229 6.63 -12.55 -13.21
CA VAL A 229 5.85 -11.95 -12.12
C VAL A 229 4.58 -12.74 -11.82
N ASN A 230 3.88 -13.22 -12.85
CA ASN A 230 2.67 -14.01 -12.67
C ASN A 230 3.03 -15.41 -12.16
N GLN A 231 4.01 -16.05 -12.82
CA GLN A 231 4.46 -17.41 -12.49
C GLN A 231 4.91 -17.55 -11.03
N PHE A 232 5.48 -16.49 -10.45
CA PHE A 232 5.89 -16.45 -9.05
C PHE A 232 4.72 -16.77 -8.10
N PHE A 233 3.52 -16.23 -8.36
CA PHE A 233 2.34 -16.42 -7.51
C PHE A 233 1.38 -17.52 -7.99
N GLU A 234 1.32 -17.81 -9.30
CA GLU A 234 0.38 -18.78 -9.88
C GLU A 234 0.47 -20.15 -9.21
N LYS A 235 1.68 -20.67 -8.99
CA LYS A 235 1.92 -21.96 -8.31
C LYS A 235 1.53 -21.96 -6.83
N SER A 236 1.18 -20.80 -6.28
CA SER A 236 0.71 -20.60 -4.89
C SER A 236 -0.79 -20.33 -4.80
N GLY A 237 -1.54 -20.62 -5.87
CA GLY A 237 -3.00 -20.49 -5.91
C GLY A 237 -3.51 -19.08 -6.21
N TYR A 238 -2.66 -18.19 -6.73
CA TYR A 238 -3.09 -16.89 -7.25
C TYR A 238 -3.49 -17.01 -8.73
N THR A 239 -4.57 -17.74 -8.99
CA THR A 239 -5.00 -18.07 -10.35
C THR A 239 -5.48 -16.82 -11.11
N GLY A 240 -5.08 -16.70 -12.38
CA GLY A 240 -5.61 -15.69 -13.31
C GLY A 240 -5.11 -14.26 -13.09
N ILE A 241 -4.11 -14.06 -12.22
CA ILE A 241 -3.48 -12.75 -12.06
C ILE A 241 -2.75 -12.33 -13.33
N ASN A 242 -2.65 -11.03 -13.53
CA ASN A 242 -1.75 -10.43 -14.51
C ASN A 242 -1.10 -9.21 -13.89
N LEU A 243 0.22 -9.20 -13.81
CA LEU A 243 1.04 -8.17 -13.18
C LEU A 243 2.27 -7.83 -14.05
N THR A 244 2.22 -8.23 -15.32
CA THR A 244 3.33 -8.15 -16.29
C THR A 244 3.61 -6.72 -16.74
N THR A 245 2.62 -5.82 -16.66
CA THR A 245 2.72 -4.46 -17.22
C THR A 245 3.14 -3.43 -16.16
N LYS A 246 4.06 -2.52 -16.50
CA LYS A 246 4.47 -1.44 -15.60
C LYS A 246 3.34 -0.43 -15.37
N ASN A 247 3.43 0.33 -14.29
CA ASN A 247 2.58 1.51 -14.08
C ASN A 247 3.17 2.73 -14.83
N TYR A 248 2.29 3.55 -15.40
CA TYR A 248 2.61 4.81 -16.10
C TYR A 248 1.90 6.00 -15.41
N PRO A 249 2.39 7.24 -15.55
CA PRO A 249 3.54 7.69 -16.35
C PRO A 249 4.90 7.25 -15.81
N ILE A 250 5.92 7.19 -16.69
CA ILE A 250 7.34 6.97 -16.35
C ILE A 250 8.16 8.12 -16.95
N THR A 251 9.07 8.71 -16.17
CA THR A 251 9.93 9.81 -16.60
C THR A 251 10.77 9.39 -17.80
N GLY A 252 10.77 10.22 -18.84
CA GLY A 252 11.47 9.95 -20.10
C GLY A 252 10.75 9.00 -21.07
N ILE A 253 9.65 8.35 -20.65
CA ILE A 253 8.79 7.54 -21.53
C ILE A 253 7.46 8.27 -21.81
N GLY A 254 6.80 8.76 -20.76
CA GLY A 254 5.50 9.44 -20.85
C GLY A 254 4.36 8.67 -20.19
N GLU A 255 3.13 9.05 -20.54
CA GLU A 255 1.87 8.57 -19.94
C GLU A 255 1.47 7.15 -20.35
N GLU A 256 1.99 6.66 -21.46
CA GLU A 256 1.58 5.39 -22.08
C GLU A 256 2.82 4.57 -22.47
N PRO A 257 2.68 3.23 -22.57
CA PRO A 257 3.77 2.38 -23.01
C PRO A 257 4.21 2.69 -24.44
N THR A 258 5.51 2.60 -24.69
CA THR A 258 6.12 2.74 -26.02
C THR A 258 7.05 1.55 -26.30
N GLY A 259 7.51 1.43 -27.54
CA GLY A 259 8.49 0.41 -27.93
C GLY A 259 8.07 -1.01 -27.54
N ARG A 260 8.94 -1.74 -26.83
CA ARG A 260 8.67 -3.12 -26.43
C ARG A 260 7.60 -3.28 -25.35
N ASP A 261 7.40 -2.29 -24.49
CA ASP A 261 6.28 -2.31 -23.54
C ASP A 261 4.94 -2.11 -24.26
N LEU A 262 4.91 -1.37 -25.38
CA LEU A 262 3.73 -1.30 -26.23
C LEU A 262 3.50 -2.65 -26.95
N GLN A 263 4.55 -3.27 -27.48
CA GLN A 263 4.45 -4.61 -28.08
C GLN A 263 3.92 -5.66 -27.08
N LEU A 264 4.27 -5.55 -25.80
CA LEU A 264 3.68 -6.38 -24.74
C LEU A 264 2.15 -6.18 -24.66
N ARG A 265 1.66 -4.95 -24.76
CA ARG A 265 0.22 -4.63 -24.76
C ARG A 265 -0.49 -5.03 -26.05
N GLU A 266 0.24 -5.24 -27.15
CA GLU A 266 -0.31 -5.78 -28.40
C GLU A 266 -0.51 -7.30 -28.31
N ASN A 267 0.15 -7.99 -27.38
CA ASN A 267 -0.08 -9.41 -27.11
C ASN A 267 -1.46 -9.60 -26.45
N PRO A 268 -2.35 -10.45 -27.00
CA PRO A 268 -3.69 -10.68 -26.47
C PRO A 268 -3.74 -11.01 -24.97
N ALA A 269 -2.77 -11.79 -24.47
CA ALA A 269 -2.70 -12.21 -23.07
C ALA A 269 -2.48 -11.04 -22.09
N TYR A 270 -1.82 -9.97 -22.55
CA TYR A 270 -1.46 -8.80 -21.72
C TYR A 270 -2.14 -7.51 -22.18
N SER A 271 -2.98 -7.58 -23.21
CA SER A 271 -3.64 -6.42 -23.84
C SER A 271 -4.43 -5.56 -22.87
N LYS A 272 -5.11 -6.20 -21.92
CA LYS A 272 -5.93 -5.52 -20.92
C LYS A 272 -5.09 -4.91 -19.77
N GLY A 273 -3.80 -5.22 -19.67
CA GLY A 273 -2.92 -4.77 -18.59
C GLY A 273 -3.00 -5.65 -17.34
N ASN A 274 -2.72 -5.07 -16.17
CA ASN A 274 -2.69 -5.80 -14.91
C ASN A 274 -4.10 -6.09 -14.37
N PHE A 275 -4.32 -7.28 -13.82
CA PHE A 275 -5.54 -7.68 -13.10
C PHE A 275 -5.24 -8.54 -11.89
N VAL A 276 -5.92 -8.27 -10.78
CA VAL A 276 -5.98 -9.14 -9.60
C VAL A 276 -7.36 -9.03 -8.96
N THR A 277 -7.69 -9.94 -8.06
CA THR A 277 -8.92 -9.90 -7.25
C THR A 277 -8.68 -9.21 -5.90
N THR A 278 -9.74 -8.77 -5.22
CA THR A 278 -9.61 -8.28 -3.84
C THR A 278 -9.26 -9.42 -2.88
N ASP A 279 -9.67 -10.66 -3.16
CA ASP A 279 -9.26 -11.84 -2.37
C ASP A 279 -7.76 -12.07 -2.41
N GLN A 280 -7.17 -12.08 -3.61
CA GLN A 280 -5.72 -12.23 -3.77
C GLN A 280 -4.96 -11.09 -3.09
N THR A 281 -5.47 -9.86 -3.22
CA THR A 281 -4.85 -8.68 -2.62
C THR A 281 -4.93 -8.71 -1.09
N ALA A 282 -6.10 -9.01 -0.53
CA ALA A 282 -6.31 -9.14 0.92
C ALA A 282 -5.51 -10.32 1.48
N ARG A 283 -5.48 -11.47 0.78
CA ARG A 283 -4.64 -12.62 1.14
C ARG A 283 -3.17 -12.23 1.24
N LEU A 284 -2.62 -11.54 0.24
CA LEU A 284 -1.21 -11.14 0.24
C LEU A 284 -0.89 -10.20 1.41
N MET A 285 -1.77 -9.24 1.71
CA MET A 285 -1.64 -8.36 2.87
C MET A 285 -1.74 -9.15 4.19
N TYR A 286 -2.67 -10.08 4.30
CA TYR A 286 -2.81 -10.98 5.43
C TYR A 286 -1.53 -11.80 5.68
N GLU A 287 -0.94 -12.37 4.62
CA GLU A 287 0.29 -13.16 4.71
C GLU A 287 1.50 -12.31 5.13
N ILE A 288 1.58 -11.04 4.71
CA ILE A 288 2.61 -10.09 5.20
C ILE A 288 2.43 -9.84 6.71
N TYR A 289 1.23 -9.48 7.15
CA TYR A 289 0.99 -9.07 8.55
C TYR A 289 0.93 -10.23 9.55
N THR A 290 0.69 -11.45 9.06
CA THR A 290 0.84 -12.69 9.85
C THR A 290 2.22 -13.31 9.72
N LYS A 291 3.19 -12.60 9.10
CA LYS A 291 4.61 -12.99 8.97
C LYS A 291 4.86 -14.27 8.16
N GLN A 292 3.96 -14.60 7.24
CA GLN A 292 4.04 -15.77 6.37
C GLN A 292 4.66 -15.46 5.01
N ALA A 293 4.54 -14.23 4.50
CA ALA A 293 5.05 -13.87 3.18
C ALA A 293 6.59 -13.89 3.14
N ILE A 294 7.14 -14.77 2.30
CA ILE A 294 8.57 -15.05 2.10
C ILE A 294 9.27 -15.60 3.35
N SER A 295 9.42 -14.76 4.37
CA SER A 295 9.97 -15.09 5.69
C SER A 295 9.50 -14.08 6.72
N PRO A 296 9.60 -14.37 8.05
CA PRO A 296 9.24 -13.39 9.07
C PRO A 296 10.02 -12.08 8.97
N LEU A 297 11.29 -12.14 8.56
CA LEU A 297 12.13 -10.95 8.36
C LEU A 297 11.67 -10.15 7.14
N ALA A 298 11.48 -10.79 5.99
CA ALA A 298 10.97 -10.12 4.79
C ALA A 298 9.59 -9.49 5.04
N SER A 299 8.68 -10.24 5.67
CA SER A 299 7.36 -9.74 6.09
C SER A 299 7.46 -8.48 6.96
N THR A 300 8.40 -8.45 7.92
CA THR A 300 8.61 -7.27 8.77
C THR A 300 9.10 -6.06 7.96
N LYS A 301 10.02 -6.26 7.01
CA LYS A 301 10.49 -5.21 6.10
C LYS A 301 9.35 -4.67 5.22
N MET A 302 8.54 -5.58 4.67
CA MET A 302 7.36 -5.23 3.86
C MET A 302 6.33 -4.43 4.66
N ALA A 303 6.01 -4.88 5.88
CA ALA A 303 5.10 -4.17 6.77
C ALA A 303 5.60 -2.74 7.08
N TYR A 304 6.89 -2.56 7.33
CA TYR A 304 7.50 -1.24 7.56
C TYR A 304 7.34 -0.28 6.37
N LEU A 305 7.47 -0.77 5.14
CA LEU A 305 7.29 0.03 3.92
C LEU A 305 5.84 0.45 3.71
N LEU A 306 4.88 -0.35 4.18
CA LEU A 306 3.44 -0.15 4.04
C LEU A 306 2.83 0.73 5.14
N THR A 307 3.46 0.85 6.31
CA THR A 307 2.95 1.66 7.44
C THR A 307 2.70 3.12 7.04
N ARG A 308 1.54 3.65 7.45
CA ARG A 308 1.20 5.08 7.33
C ARG A 308 0.94 5.65 8.71
N ASP A 309 1.33 6.91 8.89
CA ASP A 309 0.93 7.69 10.05
C ASP A 309 -0.39 8.39 9.70
N LEU A 310 -1.43 8.11 10.49
CA LEU A 310 -2.76 8.70 10.30
C LEU A 310 -2.90 10.06 10.97
N ASN A 311 -1.91 10.51 11.76
CA ASN A 311 -1.89 11.86 12.30
C ASN A 311 -1.90 12.87 11.15
N PRO A 312 -2.89 13.79 11.08
CA PRO A 312 -2.99 14.78 10.01
C PRO A 312 -1.71 15.57 9.74
N LYS A 313 -0.89 15.82 10.77
CA LYS A 313 0.39 16.53 10.62
C LYS A 313 1.40 15.78 9.76
N ALA A 314 1.31 14.45 9.68
CA ALA A 314 2.24 13.61 8.94
C ALA A 314 1.93 13.51 7.44
N TRP A 315 0.68 13.77 7.02
CA TRP A 315 0.26 13.52 5.63
C TRP A 315 -0.42 14.69 4.93
N LYS A 316 -1.05 15.64 5.64
CA LYS A 316 -1.83 16.73 5.00
C LYS A 316 -1.03 17.65 4.07
N ASN A 317 0.26 17.80 4.33
CA ASN A 317 1.16 18.64 3.53
C ASN A 317 1.98 17.83 2.51
N ILE A 318 1.64 16.54 2.32
CA ILE A 318 2.28 15.66 1.34
C ILE A 318 1.32 15.49 0.17
N ASP A 319 1.73 15.96 -0.99
CA ASP A 319 1.01 15.72 -2.25
C ASP A 319 0.95 14.21 -2.53
N TYR A 320 -0.17 13.75 -3.09
CA TYR A 320 -0.40 12.34 -3.41
C TYR A 320 -0.22 11.39 -2.20
N ASN A 321 -0.49 11.87 -0.99
CA ASN A 321 -0.48 11.03 0.20
C ASN A 321 -1.48 9.87 0.07
N SER A 322 -1.19 8.76 0.74
CA SER A 322 -2.01 7.54 0.71
C SER A 322 -3.10 7.51 1.80
N VAL A 323 -3.55 8.68 2.29
CA VAL A 323 -4.54 8.79 3.38
C VAL A 323 -5.78 9.57 2.92
N ALA A 324 -5.61 10.75 2.35
CA ALA A 324 -6.70 11.60 1.89
C ALA A 324 -7.54 10.93 0.78
N GLY A 325 -8.85 10.84 0.98
CA GLY A 325 -9.82 10.17 0.13
C GLY A 325 -9.76 8.64 0.17
N PHE A 326 -8.98 8.07 1.09
CA PHE A 326 -8.68 6.64 1.17
C PHE A 326 -9.16 6.05 2.50
N LEU A 327 -9.02 4.73 2.67
CA LEU A 327 -9.54 3.98 3.81
C LEU A 327 -9.02 4.54 5.15
N GLY A 328 -7.81 5.11 5.18
CA GLY A 328 -7.20 5.65 6.39
C GLY A 328 -7.78 6.98 6.88
N GLU A 329 -8.43 7.79 6.03
CA GLU A 329 -8.81 9.16 6.38
C GLU A 329 -9.77 9.25 7.56
N SER A 330 -10.73 8.33 7.64
CA SER A 330 -11.81 8.34 8.64
C SER A 330 -11.48 7.56 9.91
N LEU A 331 -10.30 6.95 9.97
CA LEU A 331 -9.86 6.12 11.08
C LEU A 331 -9.16 6.97 12.15
N PRO A 332 -9.21 6.55 13.43
CA PRO A 332 -8.51 7.26 14.49
C PRO A 332 -6.99 7.22 14.28
N PRO A 333 -6.24 8.27 14.67
CA PRO A 333 -4.81 8.36 14.42
C PRO A 333 -3.96 7.42 15.29
N ASP A 334 -4.50 6.94 16.41
CA ASP A 334 -3.86 6.10 17.40
C ASP A 334 -4.17 4.62 17.18
N ILE A 335 -3.82 4.11 15.99
CA ILE A 335 -3.91 2.69 15.62
C ILE A 335 -2.70 2.29 14.77
N TYR A 336 -2.45 1.00 14.65
CA TYR A 336 -1.54 0.50 13.62
C TYR A 336 -2.27 0.45 12.29
N TYR A 337 -1.83 1.26 11.33
CA TYR A 337 -2.37 1.32 9.99
C TYR A 337 -1.27 1.15 8.95
N ALA A 338 -1.58 0.36 7.93
CA ALA A 338 -0.73 0.22 6.77
C ALA A 338 -1.58 0.04 5.52
N SER A 339 -1.13 0.59 4.39
CA SER A 339 -1.89 0.47 3.16
C SER A 339 -1.05 0.59 1.90
N LYS A 340 -1.62 0.10 0.80
CA LYS A 340 -1.21 0.42 -0.56
C LYS A 340 -2.43 0.88 -1.37
N VAL A 341 -2.38 2.15 -1.79
CA VAL A 341 -3.39 2.75 -2.68
C VAL A 341 -3.10 2.46 -4.15
N GLY A 342 -4.16 2.42 -4.95
CA GLY A 342 -4.15 2.40 -6.41
C GLY A 342 -5.14 3.43 -6.95
N TYR A 343 -4.64 4.45 -7.62
CA TYR A 343 -5.49 5.55 -8.09
C TYR A 343 -5.17 5.93 -9.52
N THR A 344 -6.20 6.06 -10.34
CA THR A 344 -6.14 6.60 -11.71
C THR A 344 -7.41 7.40 -11.98
N SER A 345 -7.47 8.07 -13.13
CA SER A 345 -8.72 8.68 -13.60
C SER A 345 -9.86 7.67 -13.82
N ARG A 346 -9.54 6.38 -13.97
CA ARG A 346 -10.49 5.29 -14.27
C ARG A 346 -10.97 4.50 -13.06
N SER A 347 -10.23 4.53 -11.95
CA SER A 347 -10.49 3.61 -10.84
C SER A 347 -9.86 4.09 -9.53
N ARG A 348 -10.44 3.67 -8.40
CA ARG A 348 -9.87 3.86 -7.06
C ARG A 348 -9.83 2.51 -6.34
N GLN A 349 -8.65 2.11 -5.87
CA GLN A 349 -8.34 0.81 -5.30
C GLN A 349 -7.53 1.02 -4.01
N GLU A 350 -7.71 0.19 -3.00
CA GLU A 350 -6.84 0.16 -1.82
C GLU A 350 -6.91 -1.18 -1.11
N VAL A 351 -5.79 -1.57 -0.50
CA VAL A 351 -5.77 -2.58 0.56
C VAL A 351 -5.11 -2.00 1.80
N ALA A 352 -5.69 -2.28 2.97
CA ALA A 352 -5.20 -1.83 4.26
C ALA A 352 -5.18 -2.97 5.29
N PHE A 353 -4.21 -2.91 6.21
CA PHE A 353 -4.21 -3.63 7.47
C PHE A 353 -4.48 -2.62 8.58
N VAL A 354 -5.40 -2.98 9.49
CA VAL A 354 -5.82 -2.16 10.60
C VAL A 354 -5.73 -2.97 11.88
N ARG A 355 -5.12 -2.41 12.92
CA ARG A 355 -5.06 -2.98 14.25
C ARG A 355 -5.21 -1.89 15.31
N THR A 356 -6.24 -1.98 16.13
CA THR A 356 -6.42 -1.07 17.27
C THR A 356 -5.36 -1.35 18.35
N LEU A 357 -4.98 -0.35 19.14
CA LEU A 357 -3.94 -0.51 20.18
C LEU A 357 -4.33 -1.49 21.31
N ASN A 358 -5.63 -1.72 21.47
CA ASN A 358 -6.19 -2.67 22.44
C ASN A 358 -6.51 -4.05 21.81
N ASP A 359 -6.10 -4.28 20.56
CA ASP A 359 -6.30 -5.54 19.82
C ASP A 359 -7.77 -5.99 19.66
N LYS A 360 -8.73 -5.10 19.92
CA LYS A 360 -10.16 -5.39 19.77
C LYS A 360 -10.55 -5.63 18.32
N ALA A 361 -9.98 -4.86 17.39
CA ALA A 361 -10.18 -5.03 15.97
C ALA A 361 -8.81 -5.15 15.29
N ILE A 362 -8.58 -6.29 14.63
CA ILE A 362 -7.42 -6.58 13.82
C ILE A 362 -7.92 -7.17 12.50
N TYR A 363 -7.77 -6.47 11.39
CA TYR A 363 -8.34 -6.89 10.12
C TYR A 363 -7.56 -6.39 8.90
N VAL A 364 -7.79 -7.07 7.77
CA VAL A 364 -7.38 -6.63 6.44
C VAL A 364 -8.62 -6.28 5.63
N LEU A 365 -8.61 -5.14 4.96
CA LEU A 365 -9.67 -4.67 4.09
C LEU A 365 -9.11 -4.33 2.71
N ALA A 366 -9.59 -4.98 1.66
CA ALA A 366 -9.34 -4.62 0.28
C ALA A 366 -10.64 -4.11 -0.36
N VAL A 367 -10.61 -2.90 -0.94
CA VAL A 367 -11.76 -2.29 -1.62
C VAL A 367 -11.32 -1.85 -3.00
N PHE A 368 -11.95 -2.41 -4.02
CA PHE A 368 -11.72 -2.04 -5.40
C PHE A 368 -12.96 -1.42 -6.06
N GLY A 369 -12.83 -0.18 -6.54
CA GLY A 369 -13.82 0.53 -7.37
C GLY A 369 -13.29 0.72 -8.78
N ASP A 370 -13.55 -0.25 -9.66
CA ASP A 370 -13.06 -0.28 -11.05
C ASP A 370 -14.00 0.47 -12.00
N ASP A 371 -14.29 1.74 -11.67
CA ASP A 371 -15.10 2.66 -12.47
C ASP A 371 -14.71 4.14 -12.21
N PRO A 372 -14.76 5.04 -13.22
CA PRO A 372 -14.46 6.47 -13.05
C PRO A 372 -15.34 7.18 -12.00
N ALA A 373 -16.51 6.66 -11.64
CA ALA A 373 -17.32 7.19 -10.56
C ALA A 373 -16.62 7.04 -9.20
N TYR A 374 -15.89 5.94 -8.98
CA TYR A 374 -15.09 5.73 -7.76
C TYR A 374 -13.83 6.59 -7.75
N SER A 375 -13.19 6.84 -8.90
CA SER A 375 -12.04 7.75 -8.94
C SER A 375 -12.42 9.18 -8.52
N LYS A 376 -13.61 9.65 -8.89
CA LYS A 376 -14.11 10.99 -8.58
C LYS A 376 -14.73 11.11 -7.18
N ASN A 377 -15.06 10.00 -6.52
CA ASN A 377 -15.68 10.01 -5.20
C ASN A 377 -14.64 9.75 -4.11
N GLU A 378 -14.10 10.83 -3.52
CA GLU A 378 -13.13 10.74 -2.43
C GLU A 378 -13.76 10.29 -1.09
N GLN A 379 -15.08 10.27 -0.99
CA GLN A 379 -15.77 10.02 0.29
C GLN A 379 -16.17 8.55 0.48
N VAL A 380 -16.29 7.77 -0.59
CA VAL A 380 -16.78 6.38 -0.51
C VAL A 380 -15.81 5.47 0.25
N PHE A 381 -14.50 5.55 0.01
CA PHE A 381 -13.50 4.72 0.70
C PHE A 381 -13.44 5.07 2.20
N PRO A 382 -13.30 6.36 2.60
CA PRO A 382 -13.38 6.74 4.02
C PRO A 382 -14.67 6.28 4.70
N LYS A 383 -15.84 6.41 4.06
CA LYS A 383 -17.12 5.98 4.64
C LYS A 383 -17.20 4.47 4.83
N ILE A 384 -16.79 3.68 3.83
CA ILE A 384 -16.72 2.22 3.93
C ILE A 384 -15.79 1.81 5.09
N SER A 385 -14.60 2.42 5.16
CA SER A 385 -13.61 2.12 6.20
C SER A 385 -14.12 2.45 7.60
N ARG A 386 -14.76 3.62 7.77
CA ARG A 386 -15.35 4.04 9.04
C ARG A 386 -16.39 3.04 9.53
N TYR A 387 -17.31 2.69 8.64
CA TYR A 387 -18.38 1.74 8.94
C TYR A 387 -17.83 0.37 9.36
N ILE A 388 -16.89 -0.19 8.60
CA ILE A 388 -16.25 -1.48 8.94
C ILE A 388 -15.51 -1.40 10.27
N PHE A 389 -14.72 -0.34 10.48
CA PHE A 389 -14.01 -0.12 11.73
C PHE A 389 -14.97 -0.06 12.91
N ASP A 390 -16.07 0.69 12.79
CA ASP A 390 -17.08 0.80 13.85
C ASP A 390 -17.72 -0.56 14.14
N SER A 391 -18.10 -1.31 13.11
CA SER A 391 -18.71 -2.64 13.27
C SER A 391 -17.79 -3.63 13.99
N LEU A 392 -16.50 -3.65 13.67
CA LEU A 392 -15.52 -4.57 14.27
C LEU A 392 -15.01 -4.09 15.64
N ASN A 393 -14.94 -2.77 15.85
CA ASN A 393 -14.43 -2.17 17.08
C ASN A 393 -15.53 -1.88 18.12
N GLN A 394 -16.80 -2.13 17.81
CA GLN A 394 -17.87 -2.12 18.80
C GLN A 394 -17.72 -3.31 19.76
N THR A 395 -18.04 -3.08 21.04
CA THR A 395 -18.23 -4.20 21.97
C THR A 395 -19.54 -4.83 21.53
N PRO A 396 -19.65 -6.18 21.39
CA PRO A 396 -20.87 -6.79 20.86
C PRO A 396 -22.07 -6.14 21.52
N LEU A 397 -22.90 -5.48 20.69
CA LEU A 397 -24.18 -4.97 21.14
C LEU A 397 -24.83 -6.16 21.85
N LYS A 398 -25.08 -6.03 23.15
CA LYS A 398 -26.05 -6.92 23.81
C LYS A 398 -27.25 -6.92 22.88
N SER A 399 -27.67 -8.10 22.43
CA SER A 399 -28.85 -8.28 21.61
C SER A 399 -30.06 -7.82 22.43
N THR A 400 -30.30 -6.51 22.47
CA THR A 400 -31.59 -5.96 22.85
C THR A 400 -32.32 -5.76 21.54
N SER A 401 -33.12 -6.77 21.22
CA SER A 401 -34.23 -6.73 20.28
C SER A 401 -35.23 -5.68 20.74
N GLU A 402 -34.90 -4.40 20.66
CA GLU A 402 -35.80 -3.29 20.95
C GLU A 402 -35.13 -1.98 20.51
N LYS A 403 -35.31 -1.65 19.21
CA LYS A 403 -35.41 -0.28 18.64
C LYS A 403 -35.30 -0.32 17.11
N ILE A 404 -36.22 -1.04 16.48
CA ILE A 404 -36.59 -0.79 15.08
C ILE A 404 -38.08 -0.41 15.06
N THR A 405 -38.43 0.66 15.77
CA THR A 405 -39.76 1.28 15.66
C THR A 405 -39.71 2.70 16.19
N GLN A 406 -38.88 3.57 15.59
CA GLN A 406 -39.00 5.00 15.85
C GLN A 406 -38.54 5.93 14.70
N PHE A 407 -38.49 5.43 13.47
CA PHE A 407 -38.21 6.26 12.29
C PHE A 407 -39.30 6.28 11.21
N ASN A 408 -40.45 5.64 11.46
CA ASN A 408 -41.60 5.65 10.55
C ASN A 408 -42.85 6.26 11.21
N GLN A 409 -42.77 7.48 11.75
CA GLN A 409 -43.94 8.35 11.91
C GLN A 409 -43.52 9.82 11.85
N LEU A 410 -43.41 10.36 10.64
CA LEU A 410 -43.58 11.79 10.38
C LEU A 410 -44.63 11.92 9.28
N SER A 411 -45.88 11.77 9.68
CA SER A 411 -47.06 12.10 8.87
C SER A 411 -47.28 13.61 8.99
N PHE A 412 -47.30 14.33 7.86
CA PHE A 412 -47.64 15.75 7.80
C PHE A 412 -49.10 15.99 8.22
N PRO A 413 -49.41 17.07 8.96
CA PRO A 413 -50.79 17.44 9.25
C PRO A 413 -51.48 18.01 8.00
N MET A 414 -52.60 17.39 7.61
CA MET A 414 -53.56 17.93 6.66
C MET A 414 -54.25 19.16 7.29
N VAL A 415 -54.13 20.31 6.63
CA VAL A 415 -54.92 21.51 6.92
C VAL A 415 -56.34 21.27 6.42
N GLY A 416 -57.29 21.25 7.35
CA GLY A 416 -58.72 21.30 7.03
C GLY A 416 -59.14 22.72 6.67
N THR A 417 -59.73 22.90 5.50
CA THR A 417 -60.47 24.10 5.11
C THR A 417 -61.93 23.94 5.52
N ASN A 418 -62.40 24.80 6.43
CA ASN A 418 -63.83 25.08 6.62
C ASN A 418 -64.16 26.39 5.89
N ASN A 419 -64.84 26.27 4.75
CA ASN A 419 -65.97 27.05 4.24
C ASN A 419 -66.06 26.95 2.72
#